data_AF-A0A1V6AWS1-F1
#
_entry.id   AF-A0A1V6AWS1-F1
#
_cell.length_a   1.000
_cell.length_b   1.000
_cell.length_c   1.000
_cell.angle_alpha   90.00
_cell.angle_beta   90.00
_cell.angle_gamma   90.00
#
_symmetry.space_group_name_H-M   'P 1'
#
loop_
_entity.id
_entity.type
_entity.pdbx_description
1 polymer ?
#
loop_
_entity_poly.entity_id
_entity_poly.type
_entity_poly.pdbx_seq_one_letter_code
_entity_poly.pdbx_strand_id
1 'polypeptide(L)'
;MISDQNTLALIEKEQSIVKKVSQSLDFAKDYQDMGIRPPYWQNVLQVYLFAISHLDLTHIERIEEIKGVLIYADPLLEKVFYNLALNLVTHGKDIVTKLHLHSELRNGELIIIFEDNGPGIEDEKKEILFSRRDGLKKGLGLYFTSEVLAITGISIRETGTPGKGARFEIIVPRGKYKYE
;
A
#
# COMPACT_ATOMS: atom_id res chain seq x y z
N MET A 1 -11.61 20.11 38.54
CA MET A 1 -12.03 19.65 37.19
C MET A 1 -10.81 19.37 36.27
N ILE A 2 -9.77 18.67 36.75
CA ILE A 2 -8.53 18.39 35.96
C ILE A 2 -8.40 16.87 35.64
N SER A 3 -9.43 16.06 35.92
CA SER A 3 -9.31 14.59 35.87
C SER A 3 -9.76 13.92 34.57
N ASP A 4 -10.28 14.66 33.60
CA ASP A 4 -10.90 14.05 32.40
C ASP A 4 -10.00 14.16 31.17
N GLN A 5 -9.44 15.34 30.91
CA GLN A 5 -8.63 15.60 29.71
C GLN A 5 -7.26 14.88 29.74
N ASN A 6 -6.63 14.77 30.91
CA ASN A 6 -5.37 14.04 31.07
C ASN A 6 -5.58 12.52 30.99
N THR A 7 -6.72 12.02 31.47
CA THR A 7 -7.07 10.60 31.42
C THR A 7 -7.39 10.17 29.99
N LEU A 8 -8.15 10.98 29.24
CA LEU A 8 -8.42 10.77 27.82
C LEU A 8 -7.13 10.77 26.99
N ALA A 9 -6.23 11.74 27.21
CA ALA A 9 -4.93 11.79 26.53
C ALA A 9 -4.06 10.55 26.83
N LEU A 10 -4.15 9.99 28.04
CA LEU A 10 -3.44 8.78 28.41
C LEU A 10 -4.00 7.55 27.68
N ILE A 11 -5.33 7.43 27.61
CA ILE A 11 -6.03 6.35 26.89
C ILE A 11 -5.71 6.39 25.39
N GLU A 12 -5.76 7.57 24.76
CA GLU A 12 -5.38 7.73 23.35
C GLU A 12 -3.94 7.31 23.08
N LYS A 13 -3.02 7.66 24.01
CA LYS A 13 -1.62 7.28 23.93
C LYS A 13 -1.44 5.76 24.05
N GLU A 14 -2.13 5.12 24.99
CA GLU A 14 -2.11 3.66 25.14
C GLU A 14 -2.67 2.94 23.91
N GLN A 15 -3.82 3.38 23.39
CA GLN A 15 -4.40 2.84 22.16
C GLN A 15 -3.43 2.98 20.97
N SER A 16 -2.75 4.11 20.85
CA SER A 16 -1.73 4.32 19.82
C SER A 16 -0.55 3.34 19.95
N ILE A 17 -0.11 3.05 21.18
CA ILE A 17 0.99 2.11 21.44
C ILE A 17 0.54 0.68 21.10
N VAL A 18 -0.63 0.24 21.57
CA VAL A 18 -1.18 -1.09 21.28
C VAL A 18 -1.34 -1.30 19.77
N LYS A 19 -1.87 -0.31 19.05
CA LYS A 19 -1.99 -0.36 17.59
C LYS A 19 -0.63 -0.56 16.91
N LYS A 20 0.41 0.16 17.36
CA LYS A 20 1.78 0.04 16.81
C LYS A 20 2.42 -1.32 17.10
N VAL A 21 2.18 -1.88 18.29
CA VAL A 21 2.68 -3.21 18.65
C VAL A 21 1.99 -4.28 17.79
N SER A 22 0.67 -4.22 17.64
CA SER A 22 -0.08 -5.14 16.77
C SER A 22 0.44 -5.09 15.33
N GLN A 23 0.59 -3.89 14.76
CA GLN A 23 1.14 -3.72 13.41
C GLN A 23 2.55 -4.31 13.25
N SER A 24 3.37 -4.23 14.29
CA SER A 24 4.73 -4.77 14.29
C SER A 24 4.73 -6.31 14.35
N LEU A 25 3.80 -6.90 15.10
CA LEU A 25 3.61 -8.36 15.16
C LEU A 25 3.05 -8.91 13.85
N ASP A 26 2.06 -8.24 13.28
CA ASP A 26 1.50 -8.60 11.97
C ASP A 26 2.57 -8.54 10.88
N PHE A 27 3.39 -7.49 10.87
CA PHE A 27 4.55 -7.40 9.98
C PHE A 27 5.52 -8.56 10.18
N ALA A 28 5.89 -8.89 11.43
CA ALA A 28 6.84 -9.97 11.69
C ALA A 28 6.31 -11.32 11.20
N LYS A 29 5.02 -11.58 11.38
CA LYS A 29 4.35 -12.78 10.89
C LYS A 29 4.29 -12.82 9.36
N ASP A 30 3.79 -11.75 8.74
CA ASP A 30 3.71 -11.66 7.28
C ASP A 30 5.10 -11.77 6.63
N TYR A 31 6.13 -11.23 7.27
CA TYR A 31 7.52 -11.34 6.83
C TYR A 31 8.08 -12.75 6.97
N GLN A 32 7.68 -13.50 8.00
CA GLN A 32 8.02 -14.93 8.11
C GLN A 32 7.32 -15.75 7.04
N ASP A 33 6.08 -15.43 6.72
CA ASP A 33 5.27 -16.14 5.70
C ASP A 33 5.67 -15.79 4.25
N MET A 34 6.45 -14.72 4.07
CA MET A 34 6.89 -14.23 2.77
C MET A 34 7.70 -15.28 1.99
N GLY A 35 7.26 -15.59 0.77
CA GLY A 35 7.94 -16.56 -0.10
C GLY A 35 7.85 -18.03 0.37
N ILE A 36 7.12 -18.32 1.46
CA ILE A 36 6.88 -19.71 1.91
C ILE A 36 5.93 -20.43 0.95
N ARG A 37 4.85 -19.74 0.55
CA ARG A 37 3.82 -20.29 -0.33
C ARG A 37 4.13 -19.94 -1.78
N PRO A 38 3.90 -20.88 -2.72
CA PRO A 38 4.18 -20.60 -4.12
C PRO A 38 3.30 -19.45 -4.64
N PRO A 39 3.87 -18.53 -5.44
CA PRO A 39 3.09 -17.53 -6.17
C PRO A 39 2.03 -18.16 -7.08
N TYR A 40 0.94 -17.43 -7.32
CA TYR A 40 -0.14 -17.87 -8.19
C TYR A 40 -0.79 -16.70 -8.93
N TRP A 41 -1.61 -17.02 -9.93
CA TRP A 41 -2.36 -16.03 -10.69
C TRP A 41 -3.48 -15.45 -9.83
N GLN A 42 -3.44 -14.14 -9.62
CA GLN A 42 -4.36 -13.40 -8.76
C GLN A 42 -5.06 -12.30 -9.55
N ASN A 43 -6.39 -12.19 -9.43
CA ASN A 43 -7.17 -11.11 -10.03
C ASN A 43 -6.93 -9.81 -9.26
N VAL A 44 -6.39 -8.79 -9.94
CA VAL A 44 -5.91 -7.56 -9.29
C VAL A 44 -7.05 -6.80 -8.61
N LEU A 45 -8.18 -6.65 -9.32
CA LEU A 45 -9.33 -5.92 -8.78
C LEU A 45 -9.88 -6.61 -7.53
N GLN A 46 -10.02 -7.93 -7.56
CA GLN A 46 -10.51 -8.70 -6.42
C GLN A 46 -9.59 -8.55 -5.21
N VAL A 47 -8.28 -8.74 -5.39
CA VAL A 47 -7.30 -8.63 -4.30
C VAL A 47 -7.25 -7.21 -3.74
N TYR A 48 -7.31 -6.18 -4.60
CA TYR A 48 -7.42 -4.79 -4.17
C TYR A 48 -8.67 -4.53 -3.33
N LEU A 49 -9.84 -4.99 -3.78
CA LEU A 49 -11.10 -4.81 -3.06
C LEU A 49 -11.08 -5.46 -1.67
N PHE A 50 -10.51 -6.66 -1.55
CA PHE A 50 -10.30 -7.32 -0.26
C PHE A 50 -9.38 -6.49 0.64
N ALA A 51 -8.25 -6.03 0.11
CA ALA A 51 -7.29 -5.24 0.86
C ALA A 51 -7.91 -3.96 1.45
N ILE A 52 -8.67 -3.22 0.65
CA ILE A 52 -9.28 -1.96 1.10
C ILE A 52 -10.52 -2.14 1.98
N SER A 53 -11.14 -3.33 2.00
CA SER A 53 -12.36 -3.60 2.79
C SER A 53 -12.15 -3.46 4.31
N HIS A 54 -10.89 -3.52 4.75
CA HIS A 54 -10.48 -3.38 6.15
C HIS A 54 -10.18 -1.93 6.56
N LEU A 55 -10.32 -0.97 5.63
CA LEU A 55 -9.99 0.44 5.86
C LEU A 55 -11.25 1.31 5.73
N ASP A 56 -11.31 2.36 6.55
CA ASP A 56 -12.34 3.38 6.39
C ASP A 56 -11.96 4.33 5.25
N LEU A 57 -12.61 4.15 4.11
CA LEU A 57 -12.49 4.98 2.91
C LEU A 57 -13.82 5.66 2.56
N THR A 58 -14.73 5.80 3.53
CA THR A 58 -16.11 6.24 3.29
C THR A 58 -16.21 7.61 2.62
N HIS A 59 -15.24 8.49 2.87
CA HIS A 59 -15.20 9.86 2.33
C HIS A 59 -14.41 10.00 1.02
N ILE A 60 -13.92 8.89 0.47
CA ILE A 60 -13.04 8.89 -0.69
C ILE A 60 -13.78 8.31 -1.88
N GLU A 61 -13.93 9.10 -2.94
CA GLU A 61 -14.40 8.61 -4.22
C GLU A 61 -13.38 7.62 -4.77
N ARG A 62 -13.83 6.39 -5.06
CA ARG A 62 -12.98 5.34 -5.61
C ARG A 62 -13.35 5.12 -7.06
N ILE A 63 -12.33 5.11 -7.91
CA ILE A 63 -12.47 4.85 -9.35
C ILE A 63 -11.61 3.64 -9.68
N GLU A 64 -12.25 2.54 -10.08
CA GLU A 64 -11.57 1.30 -10.47
C GLU A 64 -11.71 1.03 -11.99
N GLU A 65 -10.69 1.38 -12.75
CA GLU A 65 -10.60 1.17 -14.21
C GLU A 65 -9.69 -0.02 -14.58
N ILE A 66 -9.58 -1.00 -13.69
CA ILE A 66 -8.85 -2.25 -13.93
C ILE A 66 -9.82 -3.42 -13.89
N LYS A 67 -9.98 -4.14 -15.01
CA LYS A 67 -10.92 -5.27 -15.13
C LYS A 67 -10.28 -6.44 -15.86
N GLY A 68 -10.52 -7.64 -15.37
CA GLY A 68 -10.02 -8.88 -15.96
C GLY A 68 -8.49 -8.98 -15.99
N VAL A 69 -7.78 -8.25 -15.13
CA VAL A 69 -6.31 -8.31 -15.07
C VAL A 69 -5.88 -9.29 -13.99
N LEU A 70 -5.09 -10.30 -14.37
CA LEU A 70 -4.47 -11.25 -13.46
C LEU A 70 -2.96 -11.10 -13.49
N ILE A 71 -2.33 -11.13 -12.32
CA ILE A 71 -0.88 -11.10 -12.20
C ILE A 71 -0.37 -12.33 -11.45
N TYR A 72 0.82 -12.80 -11.80
CA TYR A 72 1.49 -13.89 -11.11
C TYR A 72 2.34 -13.31 -9.99
N ALA A 73 1.80 -13.34 -8.76
CA ALA A 73 2.36 -12.68 -7.60
C ALA A 73 2.32 -13.60 -6.37
N ASP A 74 3.12 -13.25 -5.35
CA ASP A 74 3.10 -13.88 -4.03
C ASP A 74 1.71 -13.75 -3.37
N PRO A 75 1.26 -14.73 -2.55
CA PRO A 75 -0.03 -14.65 -1.84
C PRO A 75 -0.22 -13.39 -0.98
N LEU A 76 0.86 -12.72 -0.57
CA LEU A 76 0.83 -11.47 0.19
C LEU A 76 0.54 -10.23 -0.67
N LEU A 77 0.13 -10.39 -1.94
CA LEU A 77 -0.30 -9.28 -2.80
C LEU A 77 -1.44 -8.45 -2.19
N GLU A 78 -2.35 -9.06 -1.43
CA GLU A 78 -3.38 -8.31 -0.69
C GLU A 78 -2.74 -7.30 0.27
N LYS A 79 -1.68 -7.69 0.95
CA LYS A 79 -0.98 -6.84 1.91
C LYS A 79 -0.24 -5.69 1.22
N VAL A 80 0.20 -5.87 -0.03
CA VAL A 80 0.74 -4.78 -0.87
C VAL A 80 -0.32 -3.67 -1.04
N PHE A 81 -1.51 -4.01 -1.53
CA PHE A 81 -2.57 -3.03 -1.73
C PHE A 81 -3.05 -2.42 -0.40
N TYR A 82 -3.12 -3.23 0.67
CA TYR A 82 -3.46 -2.74 2.00
C TYR A 82 -2.45 -1.69 2.48
N ASN A 83 -1.14 -1.92 2.30
CA ASN A 83 -0.12 -0.97 2.72
C ASN A 83 -0.18 0.34 1.91
N LEU A 84 -0.47 0.28 0.60
CA LEU A 84 -0.66 1.48 -0.23
C LEU A 84 -1.89 2.28 0.24
N ALA A 85 -3.02 1.60 0.46
CA ALA A 85 -4.23 2.25 0.95
C ALA A 85 -4.08 2.78 2.39
N LEU A 86 -3.35 2.07 3.25
CA LEU A 86 -3.05 2.54 4.61
C LEU A 86 -2.17 3.79 4.58
N ASN A 87 -1.22 3.90 3.65
CA ASN A 87 -0.44 5.13 3.47
C ASN A 87 -1.35 6.30 3.09
N LEU A 88 -2.28 6.07 2.16
CA LEU A 88 -3.29 7.06 1.78
C LEU A 88 -4.15 7.49 2.98
N VAL A 89 -4.68 6.57 3.79
CA VAL A 89 -5.46 6.92 4.99
C VAL A 89 -4.62 7.67 6.02
N THR A 90 -3.38 7.24 6.23
CA THR A 90 -2.49 7.79 7.26
C THR A 90 -1.98 9.20 6.91
N HIS A 91 -1.69 9.44 5.64
CA HIS A 91 -1.06 10.68 5.16
C HIS A 91 -2.04 11.62 4.44
N GLY A 92 -3.09 11.06 3.86
CA GLY A 92 -4.11 11.81 3.12
C GLY A 92 -5.05 12.61 4.01
N LYS A 93 -5.35 12.13 5.23
CA LYS A 93 -6.29 12.78 6.17
C LYS A 93 -7.55 13.28 5.43
N ASP A 94 -8.01 14.50 5.73
CA ASP A 94 -9.18 15.13 5.12
C ASP A 94 -8.90 15.77 3.73
N ILE A 95 -7.68 15.64 3.20
CA ILE A 95 -7.27 16.26 1.92
C ILE A 95 -7.56 15.34 0.74
N VAL A 96 -7.39 14.03 0.93
CA VAL A 96 -7.64 13.05 -0.13
C VAL A 96 -9.14 12.86 -0.28
N THR A 97 -9.66 13.14 -1.47
CA THR A 97 -11.08 12.92 -1.81
C THR A 97 -11.25 11.89 -2.91
N LYS A 98 -10.17 11.49 -3.59
CA LYS A 98 -10.22 10.58 -4.73
C LYS A 98 -9.06 9.59 -4.70
N LEU A 99 -9.38 8.33 -4.92
CA LEU A 99 -8.46 7.22 -5.15
C LEU A 99 -8.77 6.60 -6.52
N HIS A 100 -7.74 6.45 -7.34
CA HIS A 100 -7.85 5.91 -8.69
C HIS A 100 -6.93 4.72 -8.86
N LEU A 101 -7.51 3.57 -9.25
CA LEU A 101 -6.79 2.37 -9.61
C LEU A 101 -7.05 2.05 -11.09
N HIS A 102 -6.00 2.07 -11.88
CA HIS A 102 -6.07 1.75 -13.31
C HIS A 102 -4.82 1.00 -13.75
N SER A 103 -4.77 0.60 -15.02
CA SER A 103 -3.59 -0.02 -15.59
C SER A 103 -3.37 0.38 -17.04
N GLU A 104 -2.11 0.41 -17.45
CA GLU A 104 -1.72 0.65 -18.84
C GLU A 104 -0.59 -0.28 -19.26
N LEU A 105 -0.48 -0.54 -20.56
CA LEU A 105 0.60 -1.34 -21.12
C LEU A 105 1.69 -0.40 -21.68
N ARG A 106 2.91 -0.49 -21.16
CA ARG A 106 4.06 0.28 -21.64
C ARG A 106 5.19 -0.68 -22.02
N ASN A 107 5.65 -0.63 -23.28
CA ASN A 107 6.77 -1.44 -23.76
C ASN A 107 6.65 -2.96 -23.48
N GLY A 108 5.43 -3.49 -23.42
CA GLY A 108 5.17 -4.91 -23.12
C GLY A 108 5.12 -5.26 -21.63
N GLU A 109 5.31 -4.29 -20.75
CA GLU A 109 5.09 -4.38 -19.30
C GLU A 109 3.71 -3.85 -18.94
N LEU A 110 3.05 -4.51 -18.01
CA LEU A 110 1.79 -4.01 -17.44
C LEU A 110 2.13 -3.10 -16.26
N ILE A 111 1.66 -1.87 -16.32
CA ILE A 111 1.80 -0.88 -15.25
C ILE A 111 0.46 -0.77 -14.55
N ILE A 112 0.38 -1.24 -13.31
CA ILE A 112 -0.78 -1.03 -12.44
C ILE A 112 -0.52 0.25 -11.64
N ILE A 113 -1.45 1.19 -11.68
CA ILE A 113 -1.27 2.54 -11.15
C ILE A 113 -2.28 2.74 -10.03
N PHE A 114 -1.76 3.02 -8.84
CA PHE A 114 -2.51 3.40 -7.66
C PHE A 114 -2.18 4.87 -7.37
N GLU A 115 -3.15 5.76 -7.55
CA GLU A 115 -2.93 7.20 -7.37
C GLU A 115 -4.06 7.87 -6.56
N ASP A 116 -3.68 8.86 -5.76
CA ASP A 116 -4.59 9.71 -5.00
C ASP A 116 -4.45 11.18 -5.40
N ASN A 117 -5.33 12.03 -4.89
CA ASN A 117 -5.26 13.49 -5.06
C ASN A 117 -4.78 14.22 -3.79
N GLY A 118 -4.00 13.55 -2.96
CA GLY A 118 -3.49 14.06 -1.69
C GLY A 118 -2.30 15.01 -1.83
N PRO A 119 -1.54 15.21 -0.74
CA PRO A 119 -0.39 16.12 -0.74
C PRO A 119 0.80 15.60 -1.57
N GLY A 120 0.78 14.33 -2.00
CA GLY A 120 1.92 13.69 -2.66
C GLY A 120 3.12 13.48 -1.76
N ILE A 121 4.22 13.02 -2.35
CA ILE A 121 5.47 12.73 -1.64
C ILE A 121 6.58 13.61 -2.22
N GLU A 122 7.29 14.32 -1.34
CA GLU A 122 8.47 15.13 -1.69
C GLU A 122 9.52 14.31 -2.45
N ASP A 123 10.13 14.90 -3.47
CA ASP A 123 11.07 14.22 -4.35
C ASP A 123 12.28 13.64 -3.59
N GLU A 124 12.80 14.35 -2.58
CA GLU A 124 13.93 13.87 -1.79
C GLU A 124 13.60 12.62 -0.96
N LYS A 125 12.31 12.36 -0.71
CA LYS A 125 11.86 11.20 0.05
C LYS A 125 11.68 9.95 -0.82
N LYS A 126 11.53 10.10 -2.14
CA LYS A 126 11.15 9.01 -3.06
C LYS A 126 12.19 7.91 -3.17
N GLU A 127 13.47 8.28 -3.27
CA GLU A 127 14.57 7.32 -3.40
C GLU A 127 14.67 6.36 -2.20
N ILE A 128 14.26 6.82 -1.03
CA ILE A 128 14.35 6.09 0.24
C ILE A 128 12.99 5.56 0.73
N LEU A 129 11.92 5.64 -0.08
CA LEU A 129 10.58 5.14 0.30
C LEU A 129 10.58 3.62 0.49
N PHE A 130 11.30 2.92 -0.38
CA PHE A 130 11.33 1.46 -0.45
C PHE A 130 12.60 0.87 0.19
N SER A 131 13.41 1.69 0.86
CA SER A 131 14.61 1.22 1.56
C SER A 131 14.29 0.81 2.98
N ARG A 132 14.98 -0.24 3.47
CA ARG A 132 14.98 -0.59 4.89
C ARG A 132 15.63 0.56 5.68
N ARG A 133 14.83 1.31 6.44
CA ARG A 133 15.34 2.36 7.33
C ARG A 133 15.62 1.78 8.71
N ASP A 134 16.75 2.17 9.30
CA ASP A 134 17.11 1.81 10.66
C ASP A 134 16.19 2.49 11.67
N GLY A 135 15.16 1.77 12.08
CA GLY A 135 14.23 2.20 13.12
C GLY A 135 12.87 1.52 12.99
N LEU A 136 12.48 0.78 14.04
CA LEU A 136 11.23 0.03 14.21
C LEU A 136 9.91 0.83 14.06
N LYS A 137 9.94 2.10 13.62
CA LYS A 137 8.79 3.02 13.70
C LYS A 137 8.30 3.63 12.38
N LYS A 138 9.08 3.64 11.29
CA LYS A 138 8.68 4.33 10.04
C LYS A 138 9.17 3.60 8.79
N GLY A 139 8.29 3.42 7.80
CA GLY A 139 8.65 2.95 6.46
C GLY A 139 8.58 1.43 6.22
N LEU A 140 8.14 0.63 7.20
CA LEU A 140 8.07 -0.83 7.06
C LEU A 140 7.07 -1.30 5.98
N GLY A 141 5.95 -0.59 5.81
CA GLY A 141 4.90 -1.00 4.87
C GLY A 141 5.31 -0.93 3.40
N LEU A 142 5.98 0.16 2.99
CA LEU A 142 6.44 0.30 1.60
C LEU A 142 7.65 -0.60 1.31
N TYR A 143 8.57 -0.77 2.28
CA TYR A 143 9.64 -1.76 2.15
C TYR A 143 9.08 -3.18 2.01
N PHE A 144 8.15 -3.59 2.88
CA PHE A 144 7.47 -4.89 2.73
C PHE A 144 6.84 -5.04 1.35
N THR A 145 6.19 -3.98 0.88
CA THR A 145 5.54 -3.96 -0.43
C THR A 145 6.54 -4.24 -1.56
N SER A 146 7.71 -3.59 -1.54
CA SER A 146 8.73 -3.86 -2.55
C SER A 146 9.28 -5.29 -2.47
N GLU A 147 9.51 -5.82 -1.25
CA GLU A 147 10.03 -7.18 -1.07
C GLU A 147 9.04 -8.24 -1.59
N VAL A 148 7.74 -8.12 -1.27
CA VAL A 148 6.70 -9.06 -1.74
C VAL A 148 6.62 -9.07 -3.27
N LEU A 149 6.62 -7.90 -3.90
CA LEU A 149 6.55 -7.80 -5.36
C LEU A 149 7.80 -8.41 -6.03
N ALA A 150 8.98 -8.16 -5.44
CA ALA A 150 10.27 -8.61 -5.95
C ALA A 150 10.39 -10.14 -6.04
N ILE A 151 9.68 -10.91 -5.20
CA ILE A 151 9.63 -12.40 -5.25
C ILE A 151 9.28 -12.90 -6.65
N THR A 152 8.42 -12.17 -7.36
CA THR A 152 7.96 -12.54 -8.70
C THR A 152 8.56 -11.69 -9.82
N GLY A 153 9.54 -10.85 -9.50
CA GLY A 153 10.17 -9.91 -10.42
C GLY A 153 9.31 -8.68 -10.73
N ILE A 154 8.26 -8.43 -9.95
CA ILE A 154 7.45 -7.22 -10.04
C ILE A 154 8.16 -6.12 -9.27
N SER A 155 8.17 -4.90 -9.81
CA SER A 155 8.75 -3.74 -9.12
C SER A 155 7.71 -2.68 -8.82
N ILE A 156 8.02 -1.77 -7.91
CA ILE A 156 7.16 -0.63 -7.56
C ILE A 156 8.01 0.64 -7.50
N ARG A 157 7.44 1.76 -7.95
CA ARG A 157 8.02 3.10 -7.82
C ARG A 157 6.96 4.13 -7.54
N GLU A 158 7.37 5.25 -6.95
CA GLU A 158 6.54 6.43 -6.79
C GLU A 158 6.90 7.43 -7.91
N THR A 159 5.90 7.88 -8.67
CA THR A 159 6.06 8.81 -9.80
C THR A 159 5.09 10.00 -9.71
N GLY A 160 4.54 10.28 -8.52
CA GLY A 160 3.63 11.39 -8.28
C GLY A 160 4.36 12.72 -8.32
N THR A 161 3.61 13.82 -8.28
CA THR A 161 4.19 15.16 -8.14
C THR A 161 3.83 15.69 -6.75
N PRO A 162 4.80 16.23 -5.98
CA PRO A 162 4.48 16.90 -4.71
C PRO A 162 3.36 17.93 -4.89
N GLY A 163 2.35 17.87 -4.03
CA GLY A 163 1.16 18.73 -4.07
C GLY A 163 0.08 18.32 -5.08
N LYS A 164 0.26 17.25 -5.87
CA LYS A 164 -0.74 16.75 -6.82
C LYS A 164 -1.25 15.34 -6.52
N GLY A 165 -0.80 14.74 -5.43
CA GLY A 165 -1.12 13.37 -5.04
C GLY A 165 0.06 12.41 -5.14
N ALA A 166 -0.06 11.29 -4.45
CA ALA A 166 0.89 10.19 -4.57
C ALA A 166 0.47 9.30 -5.73
N ARG A 167 1.45 8.81 -6.50
CA ARG A 167 1.21 7.88 -7.61
C ARG A 167 2.23 6.74 -7.53
N PHE A 168 1.74 5.55 -7.22
CA PHE A 168 2.52 4.33 -7.19
C PHE A 168 2.30 3.54 -8.47
N GLU A 169 3.39 3.25 -9.18
CA GLU A 169 3.39 2.39 -10.36
C GLU A 169 3.97 1.02 -9.99
N ILE A 170 3.14 -0.02 -10.07
CA ILE A 170 3.53 -1.43 -9.95
C ILE A 170 3.78 -1.97 -11.35
N ILE A 171 5.04 -2.29 -11.65
CA ILE A 171 5.51 -2.69 -12.97
C ILE A 171 5.62 -4.22 -13.01
N VAL A 172 4.70 -4.83 -13.76
CA VAL A 172 4.59 -6.28 -13.90
C VAL A 172 5.22 -6.69 -15.24
N PRO A 173 6.30 -7.51 -15.22
CA PRO A 173 7.04 -7.84 -16.43
C PRO A 173 6.22 -8.75 -17.35
N ARG A 174 6.61 -8.78 -18.63
CA ARG A 174 5.98 -9.64 -19.64
C ARG A 174 5.96 -11.10 -19.18
N GLY A 175 4.81 -11.76 -19.36
CA GLY A 175 4.61 -13.15 -18.94
C GLY A 175 4.24 -13.32 -17.46
N LYS A 176 4.18 -12.24 -16.68
CA LYS A 176 3.67 -12.22 -15.30
C LYS A 176 2.29 -11.55 -15.18
N TYR A 177 1.67 -11.19 -16.30
CA TYR A 177 0.27 -10.76 -16.36
C TYR A 177 -0.48 -11.50 -17.47
N LYS A 178 -1.79 -11.60 -17.33
CA LYS A 178 -2.73 -12.07 -18.36
C LYS A 178 -4.08 -11.38 -18.18
N TYR A 179 -4.89 -11.41 -19.23
CA TYR A 179 -6.27 -10.95 -19.18
C TYR A 179 -7.22 -12.15 -19.11
N GLU A 180 -8.28 -12.02 -18.33
CA GLU A 180 -9.43 -12.93 -18.27
C GLU A 180 -10.24 -12.94 -19.56
#